data_AF-A0A7X9D478-F1
#
_entry.id   AF-A0A7X9D478-F1
#
_cell.length_a   1.000
_cell.length_b   1.000
_cell.length_c   1.000
_cell.angle_alpha   90.00
_cell.angle_beta   90.00
_cell.angle_gamma   90.00
#
_symmetry.space_group_name_H-M   'P 1'
#
loop_
_entity.id
_entity.type
_entity.pdbx_description
1 polymer ?
#
loop_
_entity_poly.entity_id
_entity_poly.type
_entity_poly.pdbx_seq_one_letter_code
_entity_poly.pdbx_strand_id
1 'polypeptide(L)'
;MSKKIGHYLLVTLKGLCMGAADVIPGVSGGTIAFLTGIYGELIESIKSVDLEAIKLLFTGKFRQFWKKINGNFLLSLVLGILISIFSFAKVMQYLLVHHPIPLWSFFFGLILASPIYIIKEIEGKKLIHLLPTIVGIAVGVLICLISPTETTDALWFIFICGAIGICAMILPGISGSFVLLLLGKYAYIIGAVSDLNIPVLLVFAAGAIIGIIMFSKFLSWLLKKAYNGTLFFLSGLMIGSLVKVWPWKKVLESGVDRPVLPGDYAGDPQLLQAIIWFLVGVLLLFGIEFMAKKLKSSKQ
;
A
#
# COMPACT_ATOMS: atom_id res chain seq x y z
N MET A 1 15.42 -28.66 -17.38
CA MET A 1 15.58 -28.06 -16.03
C MET A 1 15.85 -26.56 -16.07
N SER A 2 16.87 -26.10 -16.82
CA SER A 2 17.24 -24.67 -16.93
C SER A 2 16.07 -23.71 -17.24
N LYS A 3 15.21 -24.01 -18.23
CA LYS A 3 14.05 -23.16 -18.56
C LYS A 3 13.02 -23.00 -17.43
N LYS A 4 12.86 -24.01 -16.56
CA LYS A 4 11.94 -23.94 -15.40
C LYS A 4 12.53 -23.11 -14.25
N ILE A 5 13.83 -23.24 -14.01
CA ILE A 5 14.54 -22.45 -12.99
C ILE A 5 14.52 -20.97 -13.38
N GLY A 6 14.83 -20.65 -14.64
CA GLY A 6 14.76 -19.27 -15.14
C GLY A 6 13.38 -18.65 -15.01
N HIS A 7 12.31 -19.41 -15.26
CA HIS A 7 10.95 -18.94 -15.06
C HIS A 7 10.65 -18.58 -13.60
N TYR A 8 10.99 -19.45 -12.64
CA TYR A 8 10.73 -19.17 -11.22
C TYR A 8 11.61 -18.05 -10.66
N LEU A 9 12.85 -17.90 -11.12
CA LEU A 9 13.67 -16.74 -10.80
C LEU A 9 13.03 -15.43 -11.27
N LEU A 10 12.45 -15.41 -12.47
CA LEU A 10 11.69 -14.25 -12.95
C LEU A 10 10.45 -14.00 -12.09
N VAL A 11 9.74 -15.03 -11.65
CA VAL A 11 8.60 -14.87 -10.72
C VAL A 11 9.08 -14.28 -9.38
N THR A 12 10.22 -14.73 -8.85
CA THR A 12 10.82 -14.15 -7.64
C THR A 12 11.20 -12.68 -7.84
N LEU A 13 11.78 -12.31 -8.99
CA LEU A 13 12.07 -10.91 -9.30
C LEU A 13 10.80 -10.05 -9.39
N LYS A 14 9.71 -10.59 -9.96
CA LYS A 14 8.41 -9.91 -9.95
C LYS A 14 7.88 -9.76 -8.53
N GLY A 15 8.03 -10.78 -7.69
CA GLY A 15 7.73 -10.71 -6.26
C GLY A 15 8.54 -9.64 -5.54
N LEU A 16 9.83 -9.49 -5.88
CA LEU A 16 10.66 -8.42 -5.33
C LEU A 16 10.07 -7.04 -5.63
N CYS A 17 9.71 -6.79 -6.89
CA CYS A 17 9.08 -5.53 -7.30
C CYS A 17 7.71 -5.32 -6.61
N MET A 18 6.91 -6.37 -6.45
CA MET A 18 5.62 -6.29 -5.76
C MET A 18 5.79 -5.91 -4.28
N GLY A 19 6.70 -6.58 -3.56
CA GLY A 19 6.94 -6.27 -2.15
C GLY A 19 7.49 -4.85 -1.94
N ALA A 20 8.31 -4.35 -2.87
CA ALA A 20 8.81 -2.97 -2.82
C ALA A 20 7.68 -1.96 -3.00
N ALA A 21 6.75 -2.24 -3.92
CA ALA A 21 5.55 -1.42 -4.11
C ALA A 21 4.65 -1.44 -2.86
N ASP A 22 4.47 -2.58 -2.21
CA ASP A 22 3.60 -2.67 -1.02
C ASP A 22 4.19 -1.95 0.21
N VAL A 23 5.52 -1.84 0.30
CA VAL A 23 6.19 -1.04 1.33
C VAL A 23 6.01 0.47 1.07
N ILE A 24 6.05 0.92 -0.19
CA ILE A 24 6.02 2.33 -0.54
C ILE A 24 4.57 2.87 -0.56
N PRO A 25 4.24 3.89 0.27
CA PRO A 25 2.93 4.51 0.26
C PRO A 25 2.57 5.13 -1.10
N GLY A 26 1.36 4.83 -1.57
CA GLY A 26 0.81 5.34 -2.83
C GLY A 26 1.07 4.46 -4.05
N VAL A 27 1.81 3.35 -3.90
CA VAL A 27 2.03 2.36 -4.96
C VAL A 27 1.37 1.03 -4.55
N SER A 28 0.71 0.34 -5.49
CA SER A 28 0.06 -0.95 -5.23
C SER A 28 0.85 -2.11 -5.82
N GLY A 29 1.16 -3.15 -5.02
CA GLY A 29 1.74 -4.40 -5.51
C GLY A 29 0.84 -5.10 -6.54
N GLY A 30 -0.48 -4.90 -6.49
CA GLY A 30 -1.42 -5.36 -7.51
C GLY A 30 -1.16 -4.74 -8.90
N THR A 31 -0.82 -3.45 -8.96
CA THR A 31 -0.43 -2.77 -10.20
C THR A 31 0.86 -3.38 -10.78
N ILE A 32 1.84 -3.67 -9.93
CA ILE A 32 3.08 -4.34 -10.35
C ILE A 32 2.82 -5.76 -10.85
N ALA A 33 1.97 -6.53 -10.17
CA ALA A 33 1.58 -7.86 -10.62
C ALA A 33 0.90 -7.83 -12.00
N PHE A 34 0.07 -6.81 -12.26
CA PHE A 34 -0.57 -6.60 -13.55
C PHE A 34 0.45 -6.25 -14.64
N LEU A 35 1.30 -5.26 -14.37
CA LEU A 35 2.38 -4.81 -15.26
C LEU A 35 3.32 -5.93 -15.68
N THR A 36 3.70 -6.77 -14.71
CA THR A 36 4.60 -7.90 -14.93
C THR A 36 3.89 -9.14 -15.49
N GLY A 37 2.57 -9.06 -15.70
CA GLY A 37 1.76 -10.08 -16.36
C GLY A 37 1.45 -11.32 -15.51
N ILE A 38 1.67 -11.28 -14.19
CA ILE A 38 1.41 -12.42 -13.28
C ILE A 38 0.10 -12.28 -12.50
N TYR A 39 -0.61 -11.16 -12.65
CA TYR A 39 -1.84 -10.90 -11.90
C TYR A 39 -2.91 -11.99 -12.08
N GLY A 40 -3.15 -12.45 -13.30
CA GLY A 40 -4.13 -13.52 -13.57
C GLY A 40 -3.76 -14.82 -12.85
N GLU A 41 -2.51 -15.28 -13.03
CA GLU A 41 -1.99 -16.49 -12.39
C GLU A 41 -2.00 -16.38 -10.86
N LEU A 42 -1.71 -15.20 -10.30
CA LEU A 42 -1.81 -14.93 -8.87
C LEU A 42 -3.25 -15.10 -8.36
N ILE A 43 -4.21 -14.45 -9.02
CA ILE A 43 -5.62 -14.53 -8.62
C ILE A 43 -6.15 -15.95 -8.73
N GLU A 44 -5.82 -16.68 -9.79
CA GLU A 44 -6.19 -18.10 -9.95
C GLU A 44 -5.57 -18.98 -8.86
N SER A 45 -4.28 -18.78 -8.54
CA SER A 45 -3.56 -19.53 -7.51
C SER A 45 -4.10 -19.25 -6.10
N ILE A 46 -4.56 -18.02 -5.82
CA ILE A 46 -5.22 -17.68 -4.55
C ILE A 46 -6.61 -18.31 -4.49
N LYS A 47 -7.40 -18.21 -5.58
CA LYS A 47 -8.76 -18.78 -5.64
C LYS A 47 -8.77 -20.31 -5.51
N SER A 48 -7.72 -20.99 -5.94
CA SER A 48 -7.60 -22.45 -5.82
C SER A 48 -7.30 -22.93 -4.40
N VAL A 49 -7.03 -22.03 -3.45
CA VAL A 49 -7.00 -22.31 -2.01
C VAL A 49 -8.43 -22.38 -1.46
N ASP A 50 -9.16 -23.40 -1.90
CA ASP A 50 -10.55 -23.67 -1.53
C ASP A 50 -10.66 -24.77 -0.45
N LEU A 51 -11.89 -25.15 -0.08
CA LEU A 51 -12.15 -26.22 0.89
C LEU A 51 -11.53 -27.56 0.47
N GLU A 52 -11.42 -27.83 -0.83
CA GLU A 52 -10.80 -29.05 -1.34
C GLU A 52 -9.29 -29.01 -1.14
N ALA A 53 -8.63 -27.88 -1.41
CA ALA A 53 -7.20 -27.71 -1.15
C ALA A 53 -6.90 -27.91 0.35
N ILE A 54 -7.73 -27.32 1.22
CA ILE A 54 -7.62 -27.49 2.67
C ILE A 54 -7.77 -28.97 3.05
N LYS A 55 -8.77 -29.68 2.49
CA LYS A 55 -8.95 -31.12 2.71
C LYS A 55 -7.74 -31.94 2.24
N LEU A 56 -7.15 -31.62 1.08
CA LEU A 56 -5.95 -32.29 0.59
C LEU A 56 -4.75 -32.09 1.54
N LEU A 57 -4.62 -30.91 2.13
CA LEU A 57 -3.58 -30.60 3.12
C LEU A 57 -3.74 -31.45 4.39
N PHE A 58 -4.95 -31.46 4.99
CA PHE A 58 -5.20 -32.21 6.23
C PHE A 58 -5.29 -33.74 6.05
N THR A 59 -5.50 -34.23 4.82
CA THR A 59 -5.45 -35.67 4.50
C THR A 59 -4.05 -36.16 4.11
N GLY A 60 -3.02 -35.32 4.24
CA GLY A 60 -1.62 -35.66 3.96
C GLY A 60 -1.27 -35.77 2.48
N LYS A 61 -2.17 -35.38 1.57
CA LYS A 61 -1.97 -35.43 0.10
C LYS A 61 -1.19 -34.22 -0.41
N PHE A 62 -0.03 -33.93 0.20
CA PHE A 62 0.76 -32.71 -0.05
C PHE A 62 1.10 -32.48 -1.52
N ARG A 63 1.43 -33.53 -2.29
CA ARG A 63 1.76 -33.38 -3.72
C ARG A 63 0.56 -32.93 -4.57
N GLN A 64 -0.65 -33.37 -4.22
CA GLN A 64 -1.88 -32.99 -4.91
C GLN A 64 -2.29 -31.56 -4.51
N PHE A 65 -2.20 -31.25 -3.21
CA PHE A 65 -2.36 -29.90 -2.68
C PHE A 65 -1.44 -28.91 -3.41
N TRP A 66 -0.13 -29.19 -3.44
CA TRP A 66 0.88 -28.31 -4.04
C TRP A 66 0.62 -28.04 -5.53
N LYS A 67 0.15 -29.06 -6.26
CA LYS A 67 -0.23 -28.88 -7.67
C LYS A 67 -1.50 -28.04 -7.82
N LYS A 68 -2.53 -28.28 -7.00
CA LYS A 68 -3.81 -27.57 -7.05
C LYS A 68 -3.64 -26.07 -6.81
N ILE A 69 -2.80 -25.69 -5.85
CA ILE A 69 -2.59 -24.27 -5.51
C ILE A 69 -1.52 -23.56 -6.37
N ASN A 70 -0.96 -24.24 -7.37
CA ASN A 70 0.22 -23.75 -8.11
C ASN A 70 1.38 -23.36 -7.16
N GLY A 71 1.73 -24.28 -6.25
CA GLY A 71 2.62 -24.01 -5.13
C GLY A 71 4.02 -23.54 -5.51
N ASN A 72 4.55 -23.96 -6.67
CA ASN A 72 5.85 -23.47 -7.14
C ASN A 72 5.81 -21.97 -7.50
N PHE A 73 4.74 -21.52 -8.17
CA PHE A 73 4.53 -20.12 -8.48
C PHE A 73 4.38 -19.31 -7.20
N LEU A 74 3.46 -19.73 -6.31
CA LEU A 74 3.20 -19.04 -5.04
C LEU A 74 4.45 -18.96 -4.17
N LEU A 75 5.20 -20.07 -4.03
CA LEU A 75 6.44 -20.08 -3.25
C LEU A 75 7.46 -19.11 -3.83
N SER A 76 7.68 -19.14 -5.15
CA SER A 76 8.66 -18.25 -5.80
C SER A 76 8.29 -16.79 -5.65
N LEU A 77 7.00 -16.47 -5.75
CA LEU A 77 6.47 -15.13 -5.63
C LEU A 77 6.55 -14.61 -4.19
N VAL A 78 6.03 -15.38 -3.24
CA VAL A 78 6.05 -15.06 -1.81
C VAL A 78 7.48 -14.90 -1.32
N LEU A 79 8.40 -15.75 -1.77
CA LEU A 79 9.82 -15.60 -1.45
C LEU A 79 10.36 -14.25 -1.92
N GLY A 80 10.06 -13.84 -3.15
CA GLY A 80 10.43 -12.52 -3.66
C GLY A 80 9.83 -11.37 -2.85
N ILE A 81 8.54 -11.46 -2.53
CA ILE A 81 7.84 -10.46 -1.71
C ILE A 81 8.48 -10.35 -0.32
N LEU A 82 8.75 -11.47 0.35
CA LEU A 82 9.35 -11.47 1.69
C LEU A 82 10.77 -10.91 1.67
N ILE A 83 11.62 -11.32 0.72
CA ILE A 83 12.97 -10.75 0.57
C ILE A 83 12.88 -9.23 0.40
N SER A 84 11.93 -8.76 -0.42
CA SER A 84 11.71 -7.33 -0.64
C SER A 84 11.27 -6.61 0.62
N ILE A 85 10.22 -7.10 1.30
CA ILE A 85 9.69 -6.48 2.52
C ILE A 85 10.78 -6.34 3.57
N PHE A 86 11.57 -7.39 3.85
CA PHE A 86 12.63 -7.31 4.86
C PHE A 86 13.79 -6.40 4.46
N SER A 87 14.21 -6.43 3.19
CA SER A 87 15.30 -5.57 2.70
C SER A 87 14.86 -4.10 2.63
N PHE A 88 13.70 -3.81 2.05
CA PHE A 88 13.15 -2.46 1.96
C PHE A 88 12.73 -1.92 3.32
N ALA A 89 12.25 -2.73 4.26
CA ALA A 89 11.95 -2.24 5.61
C ALA A 89 13.20 -1.65 6.29
N LYS A 90 14.37 -2.28 6.15
CA LYS A 90 15.65 -1.75 6.65
C LYS A 90 16.01 -0.43 5.99
N VAL A 91 15.88 -0.35 4.66
CA VAL A 91 16.14 0.88 3.90
C VAL A 91 15.17 1.98 4.32
N MET A 92 13.87 1.68 4.44
CA MET A 92 12.86 2.65 4.87
C MET A 92 13.09 3.12 6.30
N GLN A 93 13.44 2.22 7.23
CA GLN A 93 13.79 2.59 8.61
C GLN A 93 14.99 3.55 8.62
N TYR A 94 16.04 3.26 7.85
CA TYR A 94 17.19 4.15 7.70
C TYR A 94 16.77 5.51 7.13
N LEU A 95 15.99 5.55 6.04
CA LEU A 95 15.58 6.79 5.39
C LEU A 95 14.63 7.63 6.28
N LEU A 96 13.75 6.98 7.05
CA LEU A 96 12.86 7.66 8.01
C LEU A 96 13.63 8.43 9.07
N VAL A 97 14.78 7.89 9.51
CA VAL A 97 15.62 8.48 10.56
C VAL A 97 16.62 9.48 9.98
N HIS A 98 17.33 9.12 8.91
CA HIS A 98 18.47 9.90 8.40
C HIS A 98 18.12 10.87 7.27
N HIS A 99 17.04 10.60 6.52
CA HIS A 99 16.62 11.41 5.37
C HIS A 99 15.11 11.69 5.35
N PRO A 100 14.52 12.19 6.46
CA PRO A 100 13.07 12.34 6.58
C PRO A 100 12.51 13.31 5.54
N ILE A 101 13.12 14.49 5.33
CA ILE A 101 12.60 15.49 4.38
C ILE A 101 12.54 14.92 2.95
N PRO A 102 13.64 14.40 2.36
CA PRO A 102 13.60 13.71 1.07
C PRO A 102 12.53 12.61 0.97
N LEU A 103 12.43 11.75 1.97
CA LEU A 103 11.50 10.62 1.97
C LEU A 103 10.03 11.07 2.02
N TRP A 104 9.71 12.02 2.90
CA TRP A 104 8.37 12.56 3.01
C TRP A 104 7.98 13.35 1.76
N SER A 105 8.92 14.09 1.14
CA SER A 105 8.68 14.73 -0.16
C SER A 105 8.39 13.73 -1.27
N PHE A 106 9.13 12.62 -1.31
CA PHE A 106 8.88 11.52 -2.25
C PHE A 106 7.47 10.92 -2.05
N PHE A 107 7.07 10.61 -0.81
CA PHE A 107 5.73 10.11 -0.51
C PHE A 107 4.64 11.14 -0.84
N PHE A 108 4.88 12.42 -0.56
CA PHE A 108 3.95 13.50 -0.90
C PHE A 108 3.72 13.54 -2.41
N GLY A 109 4.77 13.43 -3.23
CA GLY A 109 4.67 13.38 -4.68
C GLY A 109 3.87 12.17 -5.19
N LEU A 110 4.12 10.99 -4.64
CA LEU A 110 3.36 9.78 -4.97
C LEU A 110 1.88 9.94 -4.63
N ILE A 111 1.57 10.31 -3.38
CA ILE A 111 0.19 10.42 -2.88
C ILE A 111 -0.58 11.52 -3.59
N LEU A 112 0.07 12.63 -3.98
CA LEU A 112 -0.56 13.70 -4.75
C LEU A 112 -0.91 13.26 -6.17
N ALA A 113 -0.05 12.46 -6.81
CA ALA A 113 -0.27 12.02 -8.18
C ALA A 113 -1.38 10.95 -8.29
N SER A 114 -1.56 10.10 -7.27
CA SER A 114 -2.56 9.02 -7.26
C SER A 114 -4.02 9.48 -7.50
N PRO A 115 -4.60 10.45 -6.77
CA PRO A 115 -5.98 10.88 -6.98
C PRO A 115 -6.20 11.50 -8.37
N ILE A 116 -5.19 12.17 -8.94
CA ILE A 116 -5.26 12.71 -10.30
C ILE A 116 -5.48 11.58 -11.29
N TYR A 117 -4.72 10.48 -11.14
CA TYR A 117 -4.86 9.32 -11.99
C TYR A 117 -6.19 8.60 -11.80
N ILE A 118 -6.56 8.30 -10.55
CA ILE A 118 -7.82 7.61 -10.20
C ILE A 118 -9.01 8.38 -10.77
N ILE A 119 -9.11 9.69 -10.51
CA ILE A 119 -10.21 10.52 -11.02
C ILE A 119 -10.20 10.57 -12.55
N LYS A 120 -9.02 10.54 -13.20
CA LYS A 120 -8.93 10.54 -14.67
C LYS A 120 -9.58 9.32 -15.29
N GLU A 121 -9.44 8.14 -14.67
CA GLU A 121 -9.96 6.85 -15.18
C GLU A 121 -11.46 6.65 -14.99
N ILE A 122 -12.11 7.40 -14.12
CA ILE A 122 -13.53 7.23 -13.86
C ILE A 122 -14.34 7.72 -15.07
N GLU A 123 -15.13 6.84 -15.67
CA GLU A 123 -16.11 7.20 -16.70
C GLU A 123 -17.39 7.79 -16.08
N GLY A 124 -18.10 8.65 -16.83
CA GLY A 124 -19.39 9.21 -16.39
C GLY A 124 -19.28 10.17 -15.20
N LYS A 125 -18.22 11.01 -15.17
CA LYS A 125 -18.02 12.03 -14.14
C LYS A 125 -19.19 13.02 -14.14
N LYS A 126 -19.83 13.18 -12.99
CA LYS A 126 -20.93 14.12 -12.75
C LYS A 126 -20.54 15.05 -11.62
N LEU A 127 -21.11 16.26 -11.61
CA LEU A 127 -20.86 17.26 -10.57
C LEU A 127 -21.22 16.74 -9.16
N ILE A 128 -22.20 15.82 -9.07
CA ILE A 128 -22.59 15.16 -7.81
C ILE A 128 -21.43 14.40 -7.13
N HIS A 129 -20.41 13.99 -7.88
CA HIS A 129 -19.25 13.29 -7.32
C HIS A 129 -18.22 14.22 -6.65
N LEU A 130 -18.37 15.54 -6.81
CA LEU A 130 -17.54 16.52 -6.09
C LEU A 130 -17.81 16.51 -4.59
N LEU A 131 -19.07 16.26 -4.18
CA LEU A 131 -19.45 16.19 -2.77
C LEU A 131 -18.68 15.08 -2.03
N PRO A 132 -18.65 13.81 -2.49
CA PRO A 132 -17.79 12.78 -1.93
C PRO A 132 -16.32 13.20 -1.81
N THR A 133 -15.73 13.86 -2.80
CA THR A 133 -14.34 14.33 -2.73
C THR A 133 -14.14 15.34 -1.61
N ILE A 134 -15.02 16.35 -1.49
CA ILE A 134 -14.93 17.36 -0.44
C ILE A 134 -15.04 16.71 0.94
N VAL A 135 -15.99 15.78 1.11
CA VAL A 135 -16.14 15.01 2.35
C VAL A 135 -14.89 14.18 2.63
N GLY A 136 -14.32 13.53 1.62
CA GLY A 136 -13.06 12.79 1.73
C GLY A 136 -11.90 13.67 2.18
N ILE A 137 -11.74 14.86 1.58
CA ILE A 137 -10.72 15.84 1.98
C ILE A 137 -10.93 16.24 3.43
N ALA A 138 -12.15 16.61 3.82
CA ALA A 138 -12.47 17.02 5.17
C ALA A 138 -12.16 15.92 6.19
N VAL A 139 -12.56 14.67 5.90
CA VAL A 139 -12.26 13.50 6.74
C VAL A 139 -10.75 13.25 6.81
N GLY A 140 -10.03 13.31 5.69
CA GLY A 140 -8.59 13.10 5.65
C GLY A 140 -7.83 14.15 6.46
N VAL A 141 -8.15 15.43 6.25
CA VAL A 141 -7.57 16.54 7.02
C VAL A 141 -7.90 16.39 8.50
N LEU A 142 -9.16 16.09 8.83
CA LEU A 142 -9.59 15.90 10.21
C LEU A 142 -8.76 14.79 10.85
N ILE A 143 -8.74 13.58 10.29
CA ILE A 143 -7.93 12.46 10.79
C ILE A 143 -6.49 12.89 11.03
N CYS A 144 -5.88 13.65 10.11
CA CYS A 144 -4.49 14.09 10.25
C CYS A 144 -4.27 15.10 11.37
N LEU A 145 -5.24 15.97 11.65
CA LEU A 145 -5.14 17.02 12.66
C LEU A 145 -5.51 16.57 14.08
N ILE A 146 -6.34 15.53 14.22
CA ILE A 146 -6.69 14.93 15.52
C ILE A 146 -5.85 13.70 15.87
N SER A 147 -5.28 12.99 14.89
CA SER A 147 -4.47 11.79 15.19
C SER A 147 -3.09 12.19 15.69
N PRO A 148 -2.71 11.76 16.90
CA PRO A 148 -1.34 11.92 17.41
C PRO A 148 -0.30 11.41 16.39
N THR A 149 0.87 12.02 16.41
CA THR A 149 2.04 11.56 15.64
C THR A 149 2.45 10.16 16.08
N GLU A 150 2.35 9.88 17.38
CA GLU A 150 2.52 8.54 17.95
C GLU A 150 1.20 8.04 18.53
N THR A 151 0.66 6.98 17.93
CA THR A 151 -0.51 6.26 18.43
C THR A 151 -0.09 5.10 19.34
N THR A 152 -1.02 4.55 20.12
CA THR A 152 -0.71 3.46 21.07
C THR A 152 -0.06 2.24 20.39
N ASP A 153 1.00 1.69 20.99
CA ASP A 153 1.67 0.45 20.55
C ASP A 153 0.97 -0.82 21.06
N ALA A 154 -0.19 -0.67 21.69
CA ALA A 154 -0.94 -1.80 22.20
C ALA A 154 -1.33 -2.76 21.06
N LEU A 155 -1.18 -4.07 21.30
CA LEU A 155 -1.43 -5.13 20.32
C LEU A 155 -2.85 -5.08 19.72
N TRP A 156 -3.86 -4.68 20.50
CA TRP A 156 -5.22 -4.53 19.99
C TRP A 156 -5.32 -3.46 18.88
N PHE A 157 -4.53 -2.40 18.96
CA PHE A 157 -4.52 -1.34 17.95
C PHE A 157 -3.74 -1.76 16.71
N ILE A 158 -2.64 -2.50 16.88
CA ILE A 158 -1.88 -3.12 15.79
C ILE A 158 -2.77 -4.10 15.01
N PHE A 159 -3.58 -4.90 15.71
CA PHE A 159 -4.57 -5.77 15.10
C PHE A 159 -5.55 -5.01 14.21
N ILE A 160 -6.11 -3.89 14.72
CA ILE A 160 -7.02 -3.03 13.95
C ILE A 160 -6.30 -2.42 12.74
N CYS A 161 -5.05 -1.97 12.90
CA CYS A 161 -4.25 -1.43 11.80
C CYS A 161 -4.03 -2.48 10.69
N GLY A 162 -3.75 -3.73 11.05
CA GLY A 162 -3.66 -4.84 10.10
C GLY A 162 -4.99 -5.07 9.38
N ALA A 163 -6.10 -5.09 10.15
CA ALA A 163 -7.44 -5.30 9.60
C ALA A 163 -7.89 -4.21 8.64
N ILE A 164 -7.62 -2.93 8.94
CA ILE A 164 -7.99 -1.80 8.05
C ILE A 164 -7.00 -1.69 6.89
N GLY A 165 -5.70 -1.86 7.15
CA GLY A 165 -4.63 -1.72 6.15
C GLY A 165 -4.77 -2.72 4.99
N ILE A 166 -5.09 -3.98 5.27
CA ILE A 166 -5.30 -4.98 4.23
C ILE A 166 -6.54 -4.70 3.38
N CYS A 167 -7.60 -4.12 3.99
CA CYS A 167 -8.82 -3.80 3.28
C CYS A 167 -8.54 -2.73 2.24
N ALA A 168 -7.67 -1.78 2.56
CA ALA A 168 -7.22 -0.73 1.66
C ALA A 168 -6.54 -1.27 0.40
N MET A 169 -5.81 -2.39 0.50
CA MET A 169 -5.11 -3.00 -0.65
C MET A 169 -6.05 -3.61 -1.69
N ILE A 170 -7.31 -3.85 -1.34
CA ILE A 170 -8.33 -4.34 -2.27
C ILE A 170 -8.87 -3.19 -3.15
N LEU A 171 -8.82 -1.95 -2.65
CA LEU A 171 -9.33 -0.80 -3.38
C LEU A 171 -8.31 -0.34 -4.43
N PRO A 172 -8.76 -0.09 -5.67
CA PRO A 172 -7.86 0.40 -6.71
C PRO A 172 -7.30 1.77 -6.33
N GLY A 173 -5.98 1.91 -6.42
CA GLY A 173 -5.29 3.18 -6.19
C GLY A 173 -5.01 3.54 -4.73
N ILE A 174 -5.37 2.67 -3.76
CA ILE A 174 -4.97 2.83 -2.35
C ILE A 174 -4.08 1.66 -1.92
N SER A 175 -2.98 2.00 -1.23
CA SER A 175 -2.04 1.01 -0.67
C SER A 175 -2.29 0.83 0.83
N GLY A 176 -1.99 -0.36 1.36
CA GLY A 176 -2.06 -0.63 2.80
C GLY A 176 -1.07 0.25 3.57
N SER A 177 0.14 0.47 3.03
CA SER A 177 1.16 1.36 3.58
C SER A 177 0.68 2.81 3.70
N PHE A 178 -0.10 3.31 2.74
CA PHE A 178 -0.75 4.62 2.84
C PHE A 178 -1.76 4.70 3.99
N VAL A 179 -2.57 3.66 4.20
CA VAL A 179 -3.50 3.63 5.33
C VAL A 179 -2.76 3.54 6.67
N LEU A 180 -1.65 2.80 6.73
CA LEU A 180 -0.80 2.79 7.92
C LEU A 180 -0.17 4.16 8.21
N LEU A 181 0.13 4.97 7.19
CA LEU A 181 0.56 6.35 7.39
C LEU A 181 -0.54 7.20 8.03
N LEU A 182 -1.77 7.06 7.55
CA LEU A 182 -2.93 7.76 8.12
C LEU A 182 -3.17 7.40 9.59
N LEU A 183 -2.97 6.13 9.93
CA LEU A 183 -3.12 5.62 11.30
C LEU A 183 -1.89 5.90 12.20
N GLY A 184 -0.84 6.53 11.66
CA GLY A 184 0.40 6.81 12.39
C GLY A 184 1.20 5.56 12.76
N LYS A 185 0.99 4.43 12.07
CA LYS A 185 1.65 3.14 12.37
C LYS A 185 2.61 2.66 11.32
N TYR A 186 2.76 3.37 10.20
CA TYR A 186 3.71 3.00 9.15
C TYR A 186 5.14 2.80 9.69
N ALA A 187 5.72 3.81 10.34
CA ALA A 187 7.09 3.73 10.86
C ALA A 187 7.26 2.62 11.90
N TYR A 188 6.26 2.44 12.78
CA TYR A 188 6.25 1.38 13.79
C TYR A 188 6.24 -0.02 13.15
N ILE A 189 5.37 -0.26 12.16
CA ILE A 189 5.32 -1.54 11.45
C ILE A 189 6.60 -1.78 10.64
N ILE A 190 7.14 -0.75 9.99
CA ILE A 190 8.43 -0.86 9.27
C ILE A 190 9.56 -1.23 10.24
N GLY A 191 9.62 -0.61 11.42
CA GLY A 191 10.56 -0.98 12.48
C GLY A 191 10.36 -2.43 12.92
N ALA A 192 9.12 -2.83 13.21
CA ALA A 192 8.80 -4.20 13.60
C ALA A 192 9.20 -5.25 12.54
N VAL A 193 9.05 -4.93 11.25
CA VAL A 193 9.53 -5.79 10.15
C VAL A 193 11.06 -5.83 10.11
N SER A 194 11.71 -4.66 10.20
CA SER A 194 13.16 -4.53 10.15
C SER A 194 13.86 -5.30 11.29
N ASP A 195 13.29 -5.20 12.49
CA ASP A 195 13.81 -5.80 13.73
C ASP A 195 13.29 -7.22 13.97
N LEU A 196 12.45 -7.76 13.07
CA LEU A 196 11.80 -9.07 13.21
C LEU A 196 11.04 -9.23 14.54
N ASN A 197 10.26 -8.22 14.92
CA ASN A 197 9.40 -8.27 16.10
C ASN A 197 8.20 -9.21 15.86
N ILE A 198 8.44 -10.51 16.07
CA ILE A 198 7.48 -11.59 15.78
C ILE A 198 6.11 -11.37 16.45
N PRO A 199 6.00 -10.98 17.74
CA PRO A 199 4.70 -10.71 18.36
C PRO A 199 3.87 -9.67 17.62
N VAL A 200 4.48 -8.53 17.26
CA VAL A 200 3.80 -7.45 16.53
C VAL A 200 3.38 -7.93 15.14
N LEU A 201 4.28 -8.61 14.42
CA LEU A 201 4.01 -9.09 13.07
C LEU A 201 2.89 -10.15 13.04
N LEU A 202 2.85 -11.06 14.00
CA LEU A 202 1.79 -12.07 14.11
C LEU A 202 0.43 -11.43 14.39
N VAL A 203 0.37 -10.46 15.31
CA VAL A 203 -0.88 -9.75 15.63
C VAL A 203 -1.35 -8.92 14.44
N PHE A 204 -0.43 -8.22 13.77
CA PHE A 204 -0.72 -7.48 12.55
C PHE A 204 -1.25 -8.39 11.43
N ALA A 205 -0.60 -9.52 11.20
CA ALA A 205 -1.01 -10.51 10.21
C ALA A 205 -2.37 -11.15 10.54
N ALA A 206 -2.64 -11.47 11.81
CA ALA A 206 -3.94 -11.96 12.25
C ALA A 206 -5.05 -10.94 12.01
N GLY A 207 -4.78 -9.66 12.31
CA GLY A 207 -5.66 -8.55 11.99
C GLY A 207 -5.95 -8.48 10.48
N ALA A 208 -4.92 -8.56 9.65
CA ALA A 208 -5.07 -8.55 8.20
C ALA A 208 -5.91 -9.74 7.69
N ILE A 209 -5.65 -10.96 8.14
CA ILE A 209 -6.42 -12.14 7.71
C ILE A 209 -7.90 -11.98 8.06
N ILE A 210 -8.19 -11.62 9.31
CA ILE A 210 -9.58 -11.46 9.79
C ILE A 210 -10.26 -10.27 9.10
N GLY A 211 -9.53 -9.16 8.93
CA GLY A 211 -10.00 -7.95 8.24
C GLY A 211 -10.45 -8.25 6.82
N ILE A 212 -9.63 -8.95 6.04
CA ILE A 212 -10.00 -9.35 4.67
C ILE A 212 -11.30 -10.16 4.65
N ILE A 213 -11.48 -11.11 5.58
CA ILE A 213 -12.66 -11.98 5.62
C ILE A 213 -13.92 -11.16 5.96
N MET A 214 -13.84 -10.28 6.95
CA MET A 214 -14.99 -9.50 7.42
C MET A 214 -15.37 -8.38 6.45
N PHE A 215 -14.39 -7.65 5.92
CA PHE A 215 -14.63 -6.43 5.14
C PHE A 215 -14.71 -6.65 3.63
N SER A 216 -14.21 -7.77 3.09
CA SER A 216 -14.25 -8.03 1.64
C SER A 216 -15.67 -8.01 1.06
N LYS A 217 -16.66 -8.51 1.81
CA LYS A 217 -18.08 -8.49 1.41
C LYS A 217 -18.66 -7.07 1.41
N PHE A 218 -18.40 -6.30 2.46
CA PHE A 218 -18.86 -4.91 2.58
C PHE A 218 -18.28 -4.04 1.47
N LEU A 219 -16.97 -4.14 1.25
CA LEU A 219 -16.29 -3.37 0.23
C LEU A 219 -16.76 -3.74 -1.19
N SER A 220 -16.91 -5.04 -1.46
CA SER A 220 -17.44 -5.51 -2.75
C SER A 220 -18.85 -4.99 -3.00
N TRP A 221 -19.69 -4.92 -1.96
CA TRP A 221 -21.02 -4.33 -2.05
C TRP A 221 -20.97 -2.82 -2.33
N LEU A 222 -20.11 -2.08 -1.62
CA LEU A 222 -19.97 -0.63 -1.76
C LEU A 222 -19.49 -0.24 -3.17
N LEU A 223 -18.45 -0.92 -3.67
CA LEU A 223 -17.93 -0.69 -5.02
C LEU A 223 -18.92 -1.06 -6.11
N LYS A 224 -19.78 -2.07 -5.90
CA LYS A 224 -20.86 -2.40 -6.86
C LYS A 224 -21.97 -1.36 -6.88
N LYS A 225 -22.32 -0.78 -5.72
CA LYS A 225 -23.46 0.14 -5.59
C LYS A 225 -23.10 1.60 -5.90
N ALA A 226 -21.89 2.03 -5.51
CA ALA A 226 -21.46 3.43 -5.55
C ALA A 226 -20.00 3.57 -6.01
N TYR A 227 -19.60 2.87 -7.08
CA TYR A 227 -18.22 2.84 -7.60
C TYR A 227 -17.60 4.24 -7.71
N ASN A 228 -18.20 5.12 -8.54
CA ASN A 228 -17.69 6.47 -8.75
C ASN A 228 -17.64 7.27 -7.44
N GLY A 229 -18.74 7.29 -6.67
CA GLY A 229 -18.78 8.02 -5.39
C GLY A 229 -17.68 7.58 -4.41
N THR A 230 -17.41 6.28 -4.35
CA THR A 230 -16.36 5.70 -3.51
C THR A 230 -14.98 6.17 -3.99
N LEU A 231 -14.66 6.05 -5.28
CA LEU A 231 -13.36 6.47 -5.80
C LEU A 231 -13.11 7.98 -5.66
N PHE A 232 -14.14 8.82 -5.84
CA PHE A 232 -14.04 10.25 -5.60
C PHE A 232 -13.81 10.57 -4.10
N PHE A 233 -14.53 9.90 -3.19
CA PHE A 233 -14.29 10.03 -1.74
C PHE A 233 -12.86 9.64 -1.36
N LEU A 234 -12.38 8.51 -1.84
CA LEU A 234 -11.03 8.02 -1.61
C LEU A 234 -9.97 8.97 -2.17
N SER A 235 -10.18 9.50 -3.37
CA SER A 235 -9.30 10.51 -3.95
C SER A 235 -9.25 11.77 -3.09
N GLY A 236 -10.40 12.18 -2.54
CA GLY A 236 -10.47 13.26 -1.56
C GLY A 236 -9.72 12.95 -0.28
N LEU A 237 -9.87 11.73 0.26
CA LEU A 237 -9.15 11.25 1.45
C LEU A 237 -7.64 11.31 1.25
N MET A 238 -7.14 10.90 0.07
CA MET A 238 -5.73 11.01 -0.29
C MET A 238 -5.25 12.46 -0.33
N ILE A 239 -6.01 13.37 -0.94
CA ILE A 239 -5.68 14.80 -0.95
C ILE A 239 -5.66 15.34 0.49
N GLY A 240 -6.65 15.03 1.32
CA GLY A 240 -6.69 15.48 2.71
C GLY A 240 -5.54 14.93 3.56
N SER A 241 -5.09 13.72 3.26
CA SER A 241 -3.95 13.07 3.96
C SER A 241 -2.59 13.72 3.68
N LEU A 242 -2.48 14.56 2.65
CA LEU A 242 -1.25 15.24 2.29
C LEU A 242 -0.67 16.05 3.45
N VAL A 243 -1.53 16.50 4.36
CA VAL A 243 -1.16 17.14 5.63
C VAL A 243 -0.22 16.27 6.47
N LYS A 244 -0.50 14.96 6.58
CA LYS A 244 0.32 14.03 7.39
C LYS A 244 1.65 13.68 6.74
N VAL A 245 1.75 13.76 5.42
CA VAL A 245 3.00 13.44 4.69
C VAL A 245 3.78 14.69 4.28
N TRP A 246 3.33 15.86 4.72
CA TRP A 246 4.04 17.12 4.49
C TRP A 246 5.46 17.06 5.07
N PRO A 247 6.52 17.46 4.32
CA PRO A 247 7.91 17.21 4.75
C PRO A 247 8.35 18.03 5.98
N TRP A 248 7.79 19.23 6.15
CA TRP A 248 8.21 20.16 7.20
C TRP A 248 7.16 20.28 8.29
N LYS A 249 7.46 19.73 9.46
CA LYS A 249 6.52 19.73 10.59
C LYS A 249 7.18 20.26 11.85
N LYS A 250 6.38 20.90 12.69
CA LYS A 250 6.72 21.28 14.05
C LYS A 250 6.05 20.31 15.02
N VAL A 251 6.87 19.60 15.81
CA VAL A 251 6.37 18.74 16.88
C VAL A 251 5.83 19.62 18.00
N LEU A 252 4.56 19.44 18.35
CA LEU A 252 3.94 20.12 19.48
C LEU A 252 4.03 19.25 20.73
N GLU A 253 3.98 19.89 21.91
CA GLU A 253 3.90 19.20 23.20
C GLU A 253 2.66 18.29 23.31
N SER A 254 1.61 18.58 22.54
CA SER A 254 0.41 17.73 22.45
C SER A 254 0.64 16.41 21.69
N GLY A 255 1.86 16.15 21.17
CA GLY A 255 2.18 14.97 20.38
C GLY A 255 1.56 14.95 18.98
N VAL A 256 1.00 16.08 18.52
CA VAL A 256 0.44 16.22 17.17
C VAL A 256 1.33 17.16 16.37
N ASP A 257 1.92 16.64 15.30
CA ASP A 257 2.73 17.44 14.38
C ASP A 257 1.88 18.45 13.63
N ARG A 258 2.32 19.71 13.57
CA ARG A 258 1.72 20.72 12.69
C ARG A 258 2.57 20.95 11.46
N PRO A 259 1.99 20.97 10.24
CA PRO A 259 2.72 21.36 9.05
C PRO A 259 3.13 22.83 9.16
N VAL A 260 4.35 23.14 8.74
CA VAL A 260 4.89 24.51 8.67
C VAL A 260 5.45 24.77 7.28
N LEU A 261 5.62 26.05 6.91
CA LEU A 261 6.30 26.40 5.67
C LEU A 261 7.80 26.06 5.80
N PRO A 262 8.50 25.82 4.69
CA PRO A 262 9.94 25.53 4.72
C PRO A 262 10.77 26.62 5.44
N GLY A 263 10.36 27.89 5.33
CA GLY A 263 11.04 29.01 6.00
C GLY A 263 10.85 29.03 7.53
N ASP A 264 9.81 28.37 8.03
CA ASP A 264 9.51 28.28 9.47
C ASP A 264 9.99 26.95 10.07
N TYR A 265 10.68 26.12 9.28
CA TYR A 265 11.22 24.85 9.75
C TYR A 265 12.44 25.09 10.64
N ALA A 266 12.48 24.44 11.80
CA ALA A 266 13.52 24.67 12.79
C ALA A 266 14.93 24.18 12.37
N GLY A 267 15.00 23.22 11.43
CA GLY A 267 16.24 22.69 10.88
C GLY A 267 16.53 23.19 9.47
N ASP A 268 17.53 22.60 8.82
CA ASP A 268 17.74 22.83 7.38
C ASP A 268 16.53 22.30 6.59
N PRO A 269 15.79 23.17 5.87
CA PRO A 269 14.62 22.74 5.11
C PRO A 269 14.96 21.85 3.91
N GLN A 270 16.24 21.76 3.48
CA GLN A 270 16.66 20.91 2.36
C GLN A 270 15.76 21.09 1.11
N LEU A 271 15.42 22.35 0.80
CA LEU A 271 14.37 22.67 -0.16
C LEU A 271 14.63 22.08 -1.55
N LEU A 272 15.88 22.12 -2.00
CA LEU A 272 16.26 21.55 -3.30
C LEU A 272 16.03 20.03 -3.35
N GLN A 273 16.47 19.31 -2.31
CA GLN A 273 16.29 17.87 -2.19
C GLN A 273 14.79 17.52 -2.11
N ALA A 274 14.02 18.28 -1.34
CA ALA A 274 12.58 18.13 -1.23
C ALA A 274 11.89 18.25 -2.60
N ILE A 275 12.22 19.27 -3.39
CA ILE A 275 11.66 19.46 -4.73
C ILE A 275 12.05 18.31 -5.67
N ILE A 276 13.32 17.90 -5.68
CA ILE A 276 13.80 16.80 -6.51
C ILE A 276 13.03 15.52 -6.19
N TRP A 277 12.97 15.13 -4.92
CA TRP A 277 12.33 13.87 -4.52
C TRP A 277 10.81 13.89 -4.67
N PHE A 278 10.18 15.05 -4.48
CA PHE A 278 8.78 15.25 -4.84
C PHE A 278 8.53 14.97 -6.33
N LEU A 279 9.32 15.57 -7.21
CA LEU A 279 9.19 15.37 -8.66
C LEU A 279 9.47 13.91 -9.04
N VAL A 280 10.48 13.28 -8.44
CA VAL A 280 10.76 11.85 -8.64
C VAL A 280 9.54 11.00 -8.24
N GLY A 281 8.90 11.28 -7.11
CA GLY A 281 7.68 10.59 -6.69
C GLY A 281 6.55 10.75 -7.71
N VAL A 282 6.25 11.97 -8.13
CA VAL A 282 5.22 12.25 -9.15
C VAL A 282 5.51 11.52 -10.46
N LEU A 283 6.74 11.61 -10.97
CA LEU A 283 7.16 10.98 -12.22
C LEU A 283 7.14 9.45 -12.14
N LEU A 284 7.56 8.88 -11.01
CA LEU A 284 7.54 7.43 -10.80
C LEU A 284 6.11 6.90 -10.89
N LEU A 285 5.15 7.52 -10.19
CA LEU A 285 3.77 7.06 -10.24
C LEU A 285 3.19 7.18 -11.65
N PHE A 286 3.35 8.34 -12.30
CA PHE A 286 2.86 8.51 -13.67
C PHE A 286 3.53 7.53 -14.64
N GLY A 287 4.81 7.21 -14.45
CA GLY A 287 5.54 6.21 -15.24
C GLY A 287 4.96 4.81 -15.08
N ILE A 288 4.76 4.36 -13.85
CA ILE A 288 4.16 3.05 -13.53
C ILE A 288 2.77 2.94 -14.18
N GLU A 289 1.95 3.97 -14.00
CA GLU A 289 0.57 3.98 -14.50
C GLU A 289 0.48 4.10 -16.02
N PHE A 290 1.35 4.90 -16.65
CA PHE A 290 1.45 5.00 -18.10
C PHE A 290 1.84 3.65 -18.73
N MET A 291 2.81 2.95 -18.14
CA MET A 291 3.19 1.61 -18.56
C MET A 291 2.03 0.62 -18.42
N ALA A 292 1.23 0.74 -17.36
CA ALA A 292 0.10 -0.16 -17.10
C ALA A 292 -0.98 0.00 -18.16
N LYS A 293 -1.27 1.25 -18.55
CA LYS A 293 -2.19 1.55 -19.66
C LYS A 293 -1.73 0.98 -20.99
N LYS A 294 -0.47 1.19 -21.35
CA LYS A 294 0.08 0.74 -22.64
C LYS A 294 0.04 -0.79 -22.78
N LEU A 295 0.27 -1.52 -21.69
CA LEU A 295 0.19 -2.99 -21.67
C LEU A 295 -1.25 -3.51 -21.69
N LYS A 296 -2.20 -2.76 -21.14
CA LYS A 296 -3.63 -3.11 -21.21
C LYS A 296 -4.16 -2.95 -22.64
N SER A 297 -3.79 -1.88 -23.34
CA SER A 297 -4.23 -1.63 -24.72
C SER A 297 -3.59 -2.58 -25.74
N SER A 298 -2.43 -3.19 -25.45
CA SER A 298 -1.81 -4.16 -26.35
C SER A 298 -2.36 -5.59 -26.23
N LYS A 299 -3.25 -5.84 -25.25
CA LYS A 299 -3.88 -7.15 -24.99
C LYS A 299 -5.38 -7.18 -25.34
N GLN A 300 -5.95 -6.05 -25.76
CA GLN A 300 -7.29 -5.93 -26.34
C GLN A 300 -7.17 -5.85 -27.85
#